data_AF-A0A2E1P5X7-F1
#
_entry.id   AF-A0A2E1P5X7-F1
#
_cell.length_a   1.000
_cell.length_b   1.000
_cell.length_c   1.000
_cell.angle_alpha   90.00
_cell.angle_beta   90.00
_cell.angle_gamma   90.00
#
_symmetry.space_group_name_H-M   'P 1'
#
loop_
_entity.id
_entity.type
_entity.pdbx_description
1 polymer ?
#
loop_
_entity_poly.entity_id
_entity_poly.type
_entity_poly.pdbx_seq_one_letter_code
_entity_poly.pdbx_strand_id
1 'polypeptide(L)'
;MKEAIIINSNNLDARDNQQINGVSIYSWLKGQIKPYLSTIGDTDQCICGVINQNLVMSLQIHNTDFNDSFKYALVAHEFFHVYQMYLSNGFEQDIFWLIEGQAATIESLYLKEFLNDSNYIRNFLNKGSTSFDEGIQNIQYYESYDGFNSVFELYGDITIFMNLSLAKILQDQGKTEKESFKIIFEDFWKSNPNRDNWKTKFSEIFNLELNEFYQKLNDYKDSPENLIPIISLSQIFSD
;
A
#
# COMPACT_ATOMS: atom_id res chain seq x y z
N MET A 1 -26.44 10.57 7.54
CA MET A 1 -26.42 9.19 8.05
C MET A 1 -24.96 8.88 8.37
N LYS A 2 -24.62 8.57 9.62
CA LYS A 2 -23.26 8.14 10.01
C LYS A 2 -23.37 6.64 10.27
N GLU A 3 -23.20 5.84 9.24
CA GLU A 3 -23.10 4.39 9.44
C GLU A 3 -21.64 4.08 9.71
N ALA A 4 -21.36 3.61 10.92
CA ALA A 4 -20.09 3.01 11.27
C ALA A 4 -20.22 1.52 11.05
N ILE A 5 -19.46 0.95 10.12
CA ILE A 5 -19.26 -0.49 10.06
C ILE A 5 -18.12 -0.79 11.02
N ILE A 6 -18.40 -1.57 12.07
CA ILE A 6 -17.40 -2.07 13.00
C ILE A 6 -16.97 -3.45 12.53
N ILE A 7 -15.72 -3.56 12.08
CA ILE A 7 -15.09 -4.84 11.80
C ILE A 7 -14.32 -5.22 13.06
N ASN A 8 -14.81 -6.21 13.80
CA ASN A 8 -14.11 -6.71 14.98
C ASN A 8 -12.86 -7.50 14.52
N SER A 9 -11.70 -7.06 14.96
CA SER A 9 -10.43 -7.78 14.77
C SER A 9 -9.73 -7.82 16.12
N ASN A 10 -9.69 -9.01 16.72
CA ASN A 10 -8.94 -9.20 17.97
C ASN A 10 -7.44 -9.07 17.63
N ASN A 11 -6.71 -8.32 18.46
CA ASN A 11 -5.25 -8.14 18.39
C ASN A 11 -4.71 -7.29 17.23
N LEU A 12 -5.31 -6.12 16.98
CA LEU A 12 -4.56 -5.05 16.34
C LEU A 12 -3.70 -4.39 17.43
N ASP A 13 -2.37 -4.47 17.34
CA ASP A 13 -1.46 -3.83 18.29
C ASP A 13 -0.63 -2.79 17.52
N ALA A 14 -1.16 -1.57 17.42
CA ALA A 14 -0.54 -0.53 16.61
C ALA A 14 -0.73 0.86 17.22
N ARG A 15 0.41 1.48 17.54
CA ARG A 15 0.64 2.81 18.14
C ARG A 15 0.43 2.87 19.66
N ASP A 16 1.51 3.22 20.36
CA ASP A 16 1.55 3.66 21.76
C ASP A 16 0.96 2.69 22.82
N ASN A 17 1.09 1.36 22.64
CA ASN A 17 0.53 0.34 23.54
C ASN A 17 -1.01 0.47 23.75
N GLN A 18 -1.73 1.04 22.78
CA GLN A 18 -3.19 1.09 22.85
C GLN A 18 -3.81 -0.19 22.30
N GLN A 19 -4.63 -0.85 23.13
CA GLN A 19 -5.44 -1.97 22.70
C GLN A 19 -6.43 -1.52 21.61
N ILE A 20 -6.33 -2.12 20.41
CA ILE A 20 -7.29 -1.93 19.33
C ILE A 20 -8.13 -3.20 19.17
N ASN A 21 -9.44 -3.03 19.21
CA ASN A 21 -10.43 -4.12 19.18
C ASN A 21 -11.11 -4.30 17.80
N GLY A 22 -10.82 -3.40 16.85
CA GLY A 22 -11.45 -3.41 15.54
C GLY A 22 -11.20 -2.16 14.71
N VAL A 23 -11.88 -2.08 13.59
CA VAL A 23 -11.89 -0.93 12.68
C VAL A 23 -13.30 -0.37 12.58
N SER A 24 -13.43 0.93 12.76
CA SER A 24 -14.65 1.70 12.50
C SER A 24 -14.50 2.49 11.21
N ILE A 25 -15.37 2.23 10.24
CA ILE A 25 -15.37 2.92 8.95
C ILE A 25 -16.37 4.06 8.98
N TYR A 26 -15.94 5.28 8.64
CA TYR A 26 -16.81 6.44 8.53
C TYR A 26 -16.69 7.05 7.14
N SER A 27 -17.83 7.27 6.48
CA SER A 27 -17.90 8.04 5.24
C SER A 27 -18.81 9.25 5.37
N TRP A 28 -18.48 10.32 4.63
CA TRP A 28 -19.28 11.54 4.60
C TRP A 28 -19.18 12.23 3.24
N LEU A 29 -20.24 12.93 2.84
CA LEU A 29 -20.26 13.69 1.61
C LEU A 29 -19.36 14.92 1.70
N LYS A 30 -18.60 15.21 0.65
CA LYS A 30 -17.80 16.44 0.52
C LYS A 30 -18.66 17.67 0.76
N GLY A 31 -18.16 18.59 1.56
CA GLY A 31 -18.88 19.79 2.01
C GLY A 31 -19.77 19.57 3.24
N GLN A 32 -19.89 18.33 3.74
CA GLN A 32 -20.44 18.04 5.06
C GLN A 32 -19.35 18.04 6.13
N ILE A 33 -19.76 18.13 7.40
CA ILE A 33 -18.85 18.12 8.54
C ILE A 33 -18.18 16.74 8.64
N LYS A 34 -16.85 16.71 8.55
CA LYS A 34 -16.03 15.50 8.74
C LYS A 34 -16.28 14.90 10.14
N PRO A 35 -16.59 13.59 10.24
CA PRO A 35 -16.65 12.89 11.53
C PRO A 35 -15.32 12.99 12.29
N TYR A 36 -15.39 13.33 13.59
CA TYR A 36 -14.23 13.41 14.49
C TYR A 36 -13.10 14.35 14.06
N LEU A 37 -13.40 15.39 13.27
CA LEU A 37 -12.43 16.40 12.81
C LEU A 37 -11.50 16.92 13.92
N SER A 38 -12.05 17.18 15.11
CA SER A 38 -11.28 17.67 16.27
C SER A 38 -10.31 16.65 16.87
N THR A 39 -10.47 15.36 16.55
CA THR A 39 -9.72 14.25 17.16
C THR A 39 -8.76 13.60 16.20
N ILE A 40 -9.16 13.37 14.94
CA ILE A 40 -8.35 12.70 13.91
C ILE A 40 -7.89 13.65 12.80
N GLY A 41 -8.02 14.95 13.02
CA GLY A 41 -7.54 15.99 12.10
C GLY A 41 -8.35 16.11 10.80
N ASP A 42 -7.88 16.99 9.91
CA ASP A 42 -8.50 17.26 8.62
C ASP A 42 -7.75 16.56 7.50
N THR A 43 -8.23 15.37 7.17
CA THR A 43 -7.66 14.46 6.17
C THR A 43 -8.84 13.86 5.42
N ASP A 44 -8.76 13.84 4.09
CA ASP A 44 -9.91 13.44 3.29
C ASP A 44 -10.11 11.92 3.35
N GLN A 45 -9.03 11.15 3.28
CA GLN A 45 -9.02 9.69 3.11
C GLN A 45 -7.81 9.12 3.87
N CYS A 46 -8.01 8.30 4.90
CA CYS A 46 -6.94 7.56 5.61
C CYS A 46 -7.45 6.56 6.66
N ILE A 47 -6.53 5.72 7.15
CA ILE A 47 -6.52 5.22 8.54
C ILE A 47 -5.92 6.30 9.48
N CYS A 48 -6.80 7.11 10.09
CA CYS A 48 -6.39 8.41 10.64
C CYS A 48 -6.22 8.46 12.17
N GLY A 49 -6.38 7.34 12.87
CA GLY A 49 -6.21 7.28 14.32
C GLY A 49 -7.13 6.28 15.02
N VAL A 50 -7.23 6.40 16.34
CA VAL A 50 -8.03 5.50 17.20
C VAL A 50 -9.14 6.28 17.90
N ILE A 51 -10.38 5.81 17.79
CA ILE A 51 -11.53 6.31 18.55
C ILE A 51 -12.19 5.13 19.25
N ASN A 52 -12.40 5.24 20.57
CA ASN A 52 -13.03 4.19 21.37
C ASN A 52 -12.40 2.79 21.14
N GLN A 53 -11.06 2.71 21.16
CA GLN A 53 -10.29 1.47 20.91
C GLN A 53 -10.53 0.83 19.53
N ASN A 54 -10.98 1.61 18.53
CA ASN A 54 -11.09 1.17 17.15
C ASN A 54 -10.23 2.05 16.25
N LEU A 55 -9.49 1.45 15.31
CA LEU A 55 -8.90 2.20 14.21
C LEU A 55 -10.01 2.87 13.41
N VAL A 56 -9.76 4.10 12.97
CA VAL A 56 -10.70 4.86 12.17
C VAL A 56 -10.25 4.91 10.74
N MET A 57 -11.00 4.22 9.87
CA MET A 57 -10.95 4.43 8.42
C MET A 57 -11.93 5.54 8.07
N SER A 58 -11.42 6.64 7.53
CA SER A 58 -12.15 7.87 7.27
C SER A 58 -12.16 8.12 5.77
N LEU A 59 -13.33 8.08 5.13
CA LEU A 59 -13.48 8.16 3.68
C LEU A 59 -14.43 9.29 3.24
N GLN A 60 -13.89 10.40 2.75
CA GLN A 60 -14.71 11.41 2.09
C GLN A 60 -15.26 10.86 0.76
N ILE A 61 -16.54 11.10 0.48
CA ILE A 61 -17.21 10.73 -0.77
C ILE A 61 -17.78 11.97 -1.48
N HIS A 62 -17.77 11.96 -2.80
CA HIS A 62 -18.41 12.93 -3.69
C HIS A 62 -19.62 12.27 -4.35
N ASN A 63 -20.56 13.08 -4.81
CA ASN A 63 -21.74 12.57 -5.52
C ASN A 63 -21.40 11.84 -6.83
N THR A 64 -20.23 12.12 -7.41
CA THR A 64 -19.76 11.53 -8.67
C THR A 64 -18.92 10.28 -8.47
N ASP A 65 -18.54 9.95 -7.23
CA ASP A 65 -17.57 8.88 -6.95
C ASP A 65 -18.08 7.48 -7.29
N PHE A 66 -19.41 7.32 -7.39
CA PHE A 66 -20.00 6.05 -7.81
C PHE A 66 -20.05 5.89 -9.34
N ASN A 67 -19.58 6.89 -10.09
CA ASN A 67 -19.48 6.85 -11.55
C ASN A 67 -18.14 6.28 -12.04
N ASP A 68 -17.14 6.11 -11.16
CA ASP A 68 -15.85 5.53 -11.49
C ASP A 68 -15.42 4.45 -10.46
N SER A 69 -14.29 3.80 -10.75
CA SER A 69 -13.73 2.72 -9.95
C SER A 69 -12.90 3.22 -8.75
N PHE A 70 -12.61 4.52 -8.66
CA PHE A 70 -11.60 5.05 -7.74
C PHE A 70 -11.95 4.79 -6.27
N LYS A 71 -13.22 4.95 -5.87
CA LYS A 71 -13.60 4.68 -4.47
C LYS A 71 -13.53 3.22 -4.07
N TYR A 72 -13.70 2.29 -5.01
CA TYR A 72 -13.49 0.89 -4.71
C TYR A 72 -12.01 0.58 -4.54
N ALA A 73 -11.14 1.20 -5.35
CA ALA A 73 -9.69 1.12 -5.20
C ALA A 73 -9.26 1.61 -3.81
N LEU A 74 -9.70 2.81 -3.44
CA LEU A 74 -9.39 3.41 -2.16
C LEU A 74 -9.80 2.55 -0.96
N VAL A 75 -10.99 1.94 -0.99
CA VAL A 75 -11.41 1.04 0.09
C VAL A 75 -10.45 -0.15 0.21
N ALA A 76 -10.01 -0.72 -0.92
CA ALA A 76 -9.04 -1.81 -0.93
C ALA A 76 -7.66 -1.35 -0.41
N HIS A 77 -7.21 -0.15 -0.79
CA HIS A 77 -5.97 0.49 -0.33
C HIS A 77 -5.95 0.64 1.20
N GLU A 78 -6.96 1.33 1.75
CA GLU A 78 -7.04 1.59 3.19
C GLU A 78 -7.27 0.32 4.01
N PHE A 79 -8.01 -0.64 3.46
CA PHE A 79 -8.18 -1.94 4.11
C PHE A 79 -6.85 -2.71 4.16
N PHE A 80 -5.99 -2.57 3.15
CA PHE A 80 -4.68 -3.19 3.18
C PHE A 80 -3.77 -2.58 4.26
N HIS A 81 -3.86 -1.28 4.54
CA HIS A 81 -3.16 -0.70 5.69
C HIS A 81 -3.59 -1.31 7.02
N VAL A 82 -4.89 -1.56 7.22
CA VAL A 82 -5.38 -2.31 8.40
C VAL A 82 -4.72 -3.68 8.47
N TYR A 83 -4.60 -4.38 7.33
CA TYR A 83 -3.97 -5.69 7.26
C TYR A 83 -2.46 -5.63 7.59
N GLN A 84 -1.73 -4.63 7.08
CA GLN A 84 -0.33 -4.39 7.44
C GLN A 84 -0.17 -4.16 8.95
N MET A 85 -1.05 -3.35 9.55
CA MET A 85 -1.08 -3.08 10.99
C MET A 85 -1.46 -4.31 11.82
N TYR A 86 -2.28 -5.21 11.27
CA TYR A 86 -2.61 -6.48 11.91
C TYR A 86 -1.43 -7.45 11.95
N LEU A 87 -0.61 -7.46 10.90
CA LEU A 87 0.52 -8.37 10.80
C LEU A 87 1.75 -7.89 11.56
N SER A 88 1.96 -6.58 11.66
CA SER A 88 3.14 -5.97 12.26
C SER A 88 2.82 -5.37 13.63
N ASN A 89 3.39 -5.97 14.68
CA ASN A 89 3.31 -5.41 16.02
C ASN A 89 4.12 -4.11 16.10
N GLY A 90 3.48 -3.04 16.56
CA GLY A 90 4.12 -1.73 16.66
C GLY A 90 4.40 -1.12 15.29
N PHE A 91 3.52 -1.36 14.31
CA PHE A 91 3.60 -0.78 12.96
C PHE A 91 3.92 0.73 12.99
N GLU A 92 5.11 1.08 12.53
CA GLU A 92 5.56 2.46 12.35
C GLU A 92 5.43 2.86 10.88
N GLN A 93 4.90 4.06 10.63
CA GLN A 93 4.58 4.56 9.29
C GLN A 93 5.81 5.09 8.52
N ASP A 94 6.96 4.43 8.64
CA ASP A 94 8.24 4.99 8.19
C ASP A 94 8.93 4.14 7.10
N ILE A 95 8.21 3.74 6.05
CA ILE A 95 8.79 3.42 4.72
C ILE A 95 7.73 3.63 3.62
N PHE A 96 7.80 4.73 2.87
CA PHE A 96 6.73 5.09 1.91
C PHE A 96 6.47 4.01 0.85
N TRP A 97 7.48 3.58 0.10
CA TRP A 97 7.26 2.68 -1.02
C TRP A 97 6.80 1.25 -0.62
N LEU A 98 7.15 0.79 0.58
CA LEU A 98 6.66 -0.50 1.10
C LEU A 98 5.24 -0.35 1.65
N ILE A 99 4.89 0.78 2.26
CA ILE A 99 3.55 0.99 2.83
C ILE A 99 2.56 1.33 1.70
N GLU A 100 2.75 2.48 1.08
CA GLU A 100 1.83 3.03 0.08
C GLU A 100 1.94 2.28 -1.25
N GLY A 101 3.15 1.89 -1.67
CA GLY A 101 3.33 1.16 -2.93
C GLY A 101 2.72 -0.24 -2.91
N GLN A 102 2.72 -0.92 -1.77
CA GLN A 102 2.02 -2.19 -1.62
C GLN A 102 0.51 -2.00 -1.61
N ALA A 103 0.00 -1.01 -0.88
CA ALA A 103 -1.43 -0.69 -0.86
C ALA A 103 -1.95 -0.29 -2.25
N ALA A 104 -1.18 0.51 -3.00
CA ALA A 104 -1.44 0.89 -4.38
C ALA A 104 -1.42 -0.32 -5.34
N THR A 105 -0.56 -1.30 -5.06
CA THR A 105 -0.55 -2.58 -5.79
C THR A 105 -1.80 -3.41 -5.49
N ILE A 106 -2.25 -3.43 -4.23
CA ILE A 106 -3.46 -4.16 -3.81
C ILE A 106 -4.72 -3.54 -4.41
N GLU A 107 -4.88 -2.21 -4.38
CA GLU A 107 -6.04 -1.57 -5.03
C GLU A 107 -6.04 -1.82 -6.54
N SER A 108 -4.86 -1.83 -7.18
CA SER A 108 -4.70 -2.13 -8.60
C SER A 108 -5.15 -3.56 -8.94
N LEU A 109 -4.75 -4.53 -8.12
CA LEU A 109 -5.16 -5.93 -8.28
C LEU A 109 -6.65 -6.13 -7.98
N TYR A 110 -7.18 -5.43 -6.98
CA TYR A 110 -8.61 -5.41 -6.66
C TYR A 110 -9.43 -4.93 -7.87
N LEU A 111 -9.05 -3.80 -8.47
CA LEU A 111 -9.72 -3.25 -9.64
C LEU A 111 -9.61 -4.17 -10.86
N LYS A 112 -8.44 -4.76 -11.09
CA LYS A 112 -8.22 -5.75 -12.14
C LYS A 112 -9.16 -6.96 -11.99
N GLU A 113 -9.32 -7.50 -10.78
CA GLU A 113 -10.12 -8.70 -10.54
C GLU A 113 -11.63 -8.41 -10.49
N PHE A 114 -12.05 -7.45 -9.66
CA PHE A 114 -13.47 -7.27 -9.34
C PHE A 114 -14.19 -6.29 -10.26
N LEU A 115 -13.45 -5.37 -10.90
CA LEU A 115 -14.00 -4.38 -11.82
C LEU A 115 -13.49 -4.55 -13.27
N ASN A 116 -12.70 -5.60 -13.54
CA ASN A 116 -12.08 -5.86 -14.85
C ASN A 116 -11.28 -4.67 -15.41
N ASP A 117 -10.73 -3.83 -14.53
CA ASP A 117 -9.98 -2.63 -14.90
C ASP A 117 -8.47 -2.89 -14.82
N SER A 118 -7.92 -3.44 -15.91
CA SER A 118 -6.47 -3.59 -16.04
C SER A 118 -5.77 -2.30 -16.47
N ASN A 119 -6.49 -1.23 -16.81
CA ASN A 119 -5.86 0.03 -17.22
C ASN A 119 -5.33 0.78 -16.01
N TYR A 120 -5.97 0.62 -14.85
CA TYR A 120 -5.53 1.25 -13.60
C TYR A 120 -4.06 0.96 -13.29
N ILE A 121 -3.67 -0.32 -13.18
CA ILE A 121 -2.28 -0.70 -12.94
C ILE A 121 -1.35 -0.28 -14.08
N ARG A 122 -1.82 -0.31 -15.33
CA ARG A 122 -1.04 0.11 -16.50
C ARG A 122 -0.69 1.59 -16.48
N ASN A 123 -1.54 2.43 -15.90
CA ASN A 123 -1.29 3.86 -15.80
C ASN A 123 -0.08 4.16 -14.89
N PHE A 124 0.09 3.43 -13.79
CA PHE A 124 1.30 3.55 -12.95
C PHE A 124 2.57 3.10 -13.66
N LEU A 125 2.45 2.18 -14.62
CA LEU A 125 3.55 1.66 -15.42
C LEU A 125 3.77 2.46 -16.72
N ASN A 126 3.03 3.55 -16.92
CA ASN A 126 3.08 4.35 -18.13
C ASN A 126 4.26 5.34 -18.11
N LYS A 127 5.17 5.19 -19.07
CA LYS A 127 6.37 6.04 -19.24
C LYS A 127 6.05 7.49 -19.65
N GLY A 128 4.82 7.78 -20.05
CA GLY A 128 4.37 9.15 -20.34
C GLY A 128 4.06 9.96 -19.07
N SER A 129 3.75 9.30 -17.96
CA SER A 129 3.46 9.92 -16.65
C SER A 129 4.54 9.67 -15.60
N THR A 130 5.45 8.72 -15.85
CA THR A 130 6.45 8.27 -14.88
C THR A 130 7.83 8.19 -15.52
N SER A 131 8.82 8.82 -14.89
CA SER A 131 10.22 8.77 -15.33
C SER A 131 10.99 7.72 -14.53
N PHE A 132 10.98 6.46 -14.99
CA PHE A 132 11.64 5.36 -14.26
C PHE A 132 13.15 5.57 -14.11
N ASP A 133 13.83 6.13 -15.13
CA ASP A 133 15.27 6.40 -15.05
C ASP A 133 15.60 7.38 -13.92
N GLU A 134 14.90 8.52 -13.87
CA GLU A 134 15.11 9.55 -12.85
C GLU A 134 14.63 9.07 -11.47
N GLY A 135 13.50 8.37 -11.41
CA GLY A 135 12.96 7.79 -10.18
C GLY A 135 13.92 6.77 -9.55
N ILE A 136 14.52 5.89 -10.36
CA ILE A 136 15.53 4.92 -9.89
C ILE A 136 16.82 5.63 -9.44
N GLN A 137 17.26 6.68 -10.15
CA GLN A 137 18.43 7.46 -9.71
C GLN A 137 18.19 8.18 -8.37
N ASN A 138 16.93 8.51 -8.07
CA ASN A 138 16.50 9.21 -6.87
C ASN A 138 15.72 8.30 -5.89
N ILE A 139 15.99 6.99 -5.93
CA ILE A 139 15.17 5.97 -5.25
C ILE A 139 15.04 6.18 -3.73
N GLN A 140 16.06 6.78 -3.08
CA GLN A 140 16.05 7.02 -1.64
C GLN A 140 14.96 7.99 -1.19
N TYR A 141 14.48 8.88 -2.07
CA TYR A 141 13.36 9.77 -1.75
C TYR A 141 12.07 8.98 -1.51
N TYR A 142 11.89 7.85 -2.20
CA TYR A 142 10.72 6.97 -2.02
C TYR A 142 10.77 6.15 -0.72
N GLU A 143 11.83 6.25 0.09
CA GLU A 143 11.90 5.60 1.42
C GLU A 143 11.11 6.37 2.49
N SER A 144 10.63 7.59 2.23
CA SER A 144 9.90 8.41 3.22
C SER A 144 8.80 9.24 2.58
N TYR A 145 7.78 9.63 3.35
CA TYR A 145 6.69 10.49 2.86
C TYR A 145 7.21 11.86 2.40
N ASP A 146 8.06 12.52 3.20
CA ASP A 146 8.65 13.81 2.83
C ASP A 146 9.50 13.71 1.57
N GLY A 147 10.29 12.65 1.46
CA GLY A 147 11.10 12.39 0.28
C GLY A 147 10.22 12.19 -0.96
N PHE A 148 9.21 11.32 -0.88
CA PHE A 148 8.28 11.08 -1.97
C PHE A 148 7.59 12.38 -2.42
N ASN A 149 7.06 13.16 -1.49
CA ASN A 149 6.40 14.44 -1.78
C ASN A 149 7.33 15.42 -2.52
N SER A 150 8.64 15.37 -2.27
CA SER A 150 9.62 16.22 -2.96
C SER A 150 9.93 15.81 -4.40
N VAL A 151 9.63 14.56 -4.78
CA VAL A 151 9.98 14.01 -6.11
C VAL A 151 8.77 13.59 -6.94
N PHE A 152 7.58 13.47 -6.35
CA PHE A 152 6.37 12.99 -7.03
C PHE A 152 6.04 13.81 -8.29
N GLU A 153 6.03 15.14 -8.20
CA GLU A 153 5.74 16.00 -9.36
C GLU A 153 6.86 16.00 -10.41
N LEU A 154 8.07 15.56 -10.03
CA LEU A 154 9.25 15.55 -10.92
C LEU A 154 9.34 14.24 -11.70
N TYR A 155 9.14 13.10 -11.03
CA TYR A 155 9.44 11.77 -11.57
C TYR A 155 8.24 10.82 -11.57
N GLY A 156 7.14 11.20 -10.91
CA GLY A 156 5.96 10.36 -10.73
C GLY A 156 6.11 9.34 -9.60
N ASP A 157 5.09 8.50 -9.46
CA ASP A 157 5.07 7.38 -8.52
C ASP A 157 5.59 6.10 -9.19
N ILE A 158 6.76 5.62 -8.73
CA ILE A 158 7.35 4.35 -9.19
C ILE A 158 7.15 3.21 -8.18
N THR A 159 6.41 3.42 -7.08
CA THR A 159 6.37 2.47 -5.97
C THR A 159 5.62 1.17 -6.31
N ILE A 160 4.58 1.22 -7.17
CA ILE A 160 3.98 0.01 -7.74
C ILE A 160 5.02 -0.74 -8.58
N PHE A 161 5.76 -0.04 -9.44
CA PHE A 161 6.83 -0.65 -10.24
C PHE A 161 7.87 -1.34 -9.35
N MET A 162 8.29 -0.70 -8.25
CA MET A 162 9.22 -1.30 -7.27
C MET A 162 8.66 -2.60 -6.67
N ASN A 163 7.40 -2.62 -6.24
CA ASN A 163 6.78 -3.80 -5.64
C ASN A 163 6.60 -4.94 -6.64
N LEU A 164 6.20 -4.64 -7.88
CA LEU A 164 6.09 -5.64 -8.93
C LEU A 164 7.46 -6.19 -9.36
N SER A 165 8.49 -5.33 -9.46
CA SER A 165 9.87 -5.76 -9.68
C SER A 165 10.37 -6.67 -8.56
N LEU A 166 10.07 -6.35 -7.29
CA LEU A 166 10.43 -7.21 -6.17
C LEU A 166 9.77 -8.59 -6.29
N ALA A 167 8.47 -8.64 -6.61
CA ALA A 167 7.77 -9.89 -6.84
C ALA A 167 8.39 -10.71 -7.98
N LYS A 168 8.84 -10.03 -9.04
CA LYS A 168 9.50 -10.66 -10.18
C LYS A 168 10.90 -11.20 -9.82
N ILE A 169 11.68 -10.46 -9.04
CA ILE A 169 12.99 -10.92 -8.55
C ILE A 169 12.84 -12.18 -7.70
N LEU A 170 11.84 -12.23 -6.80
CA LEU A 170 11.55 -13.42 -6.00
C LEU A 170 11.14 -14.62 -6.89
N GLN A 171 10.40 -14.37 -7.97
CA GLN A 171 10.08 -15.44 -8.94
C GLN A 171 11.33 -15.95 -9.65
N ASP A 172 12.24 -15.05 -10.03
CA ASP A 172 13.50 -15.41 -10.67
C ASP A 172 14.44 -16.18 -9.70
N GLN A 173 14.22 -16.05 -8.39
CA GLN A 173 14.84 -16.88 -7.34
C GLN A 173 14.12 -18.24 -7.11
N GLY A 174 13.12 -18.56 -7.91
CA GLY A 174 12.42 -19.85 -7.89
C GLY A 174 11.12 -19.88 -7.08
N LYS A 175 10.61 -18.74 -6.61
CA LYS A 175 9.28 -18.64 -6.00
C LYS A 175 8.19 -18.63 -7.06
N THR A 176 7.01 -19.14 -6.73
CA THR A 176 5.80 -18.89 -7.53
C THR A 176 5.34 -17.45 -7.36
N GLU A 177 4.54 -16.94 -8.31
CA GLU A 177 3.96 -15.59 -8.21
C GLU A 177 3.14 -15.41 -6.91
N LYS A 178 2.36 -16.42 -6.50
CA LYS A 178 1.63 -16.43 -5.22
C LYS A 178 2.58 -16.28 -4.04
N GLU A 179 3.62 -17.10 -3.97
CA GLU A 179 4.59 -17.06 -2.87
C GLU A 179 5.32 -15.72 -2.81
N SER A 180 5.74 -15.17 -3.95
CA SER A 180 6.38 -13.85 -4.01
C SER A 180 5.52 -12.76 -3.39
N PHE A 181 4.23 -12.70 -3.74
CA PHE A 181 3.33 -11.70 -3.16
C PHE A 181 3.02 -11.97 -1.69
N LYS A 182 2.90 -13.23 -1.24
CA LYS A 182 2.74 -13.53 0.19
C LYS A 182 3.95 -13.10 1.00
N ILE A 183 5.18 -13.27 0.48
CA ILE A 183 6.38 -12.80 1.17
C ILE A 183 6.36 -11.26 1.32
N ILE A 184 5.99 -10.54 0.26
CA ILE A 184 5.94 -9.07 0.23
C ILE A 184 4.83 -8.52 1.14
N PHE A 185 3.61 -9.05 1.02
CA PHE A 185 2.43 -8.51 1.67
C PHE A 185 2.17 -9.11 3.06
N GLU A 186 2.80 -10.22 3.42
CA GLU A 186 2.62 -10.84 4.73
C GLU A 186 3.91 -11.02 5.51
N ASP A 187 4.86 -11.80 4.99
CA ASP A 187 6.01 -12.25 5.78
C ASP A 187 6.93 -11.08 6.17
N PHE A 188 7.06 -10.08 5.29
CA PHE A 188 7.76 -8.84 5.61
C PHE A 188 7.15 -8.14 6.83
N TRP A 189 5.83 -7.99 6.89
CA TRP A 189 5.16 -7.31 8.01
C TRP A 189 5.17 -8.14 9.30
N LYS A 190 5.02 -9.47 9.20
CA LYS A 190 5.16 -10.38 10.36
C LYS A 190 6.56 -10.32 10.99
N SER A 191 7.56 -9.84 10.26
CA SER A 191 8.92 -9.62 10.78
C SER A 191 9.05 -8.40 11.70
N ASN A 192 7.97 -7.62 11.87
CA ASN A 192 7.88 -6.37 12.64
C ASN A 192 8.92 -5.32 12.20
N PRO A 193 8.90 -4.90 10.92
CA PRO A 193 9.77 -3.86 10.43
C PRO A 193 9.37 -2.51 11.06
N ASN A 194 10.38 -1.71 11.36
CA ASN A 194 10.25 -0.35 11.89
C ASN A 194 11.30 0.57 11.26
N ARG A 195 11.28 1.85 11.60
CA ARG A 195 12.19 2.86 11.02
C ARG A 195 13.66 2.46 11.10
N ASP A 196 14.06 1.83 12.20
CA ASP A 196 15.47 1.54 12.50
C ASP A 196 15.95 0.21 11.89
N ASN A 197 15.04 -0.74 11.66
CA ASN A 197 15.42 -2.12 11.29
C ASN A 197 14.93 -2.57 9.91
N TRP A 198 14.07 -1.81 9.22
CA TRP A 198 13.39 -2.32 8.02
C TRP A 198 14.34 -2.74 6.91
N LYS A 199 15.51 -2.10 6.78
CA LYS A 199 16.53 -2.47 5.77
C LYS A 199 17.13 -3.84 6.07
N THR A 200 17.40 -4.13 7.34
CA THR A 200 17.84 -5.46 7.78
C THR A 200 16.73 -6.49 7.57
N LYS A 201 15.48 -6.16 7.92
CA LYS A 201 14.32 -7.04 7.69
C LYS A 201 14.06 -7.31 6.21
N PHE A 202 14.24 -6.30 5.37
CA PHE A 202 14.16 -6.43 3.92
C PHE A 202 15.13 -7.51 3.44
N SER A 203 16.40 -7.41 3.84
CA SER A 203 17.42 -8.37 3.40
C SER A 203 17.22 -9.77 3.97
N GLU A 204 16.78 -9.90 5.22
CA GLU A 204 16.45 -11.18 5.84
C GLU A 204 15.27 -11.88 5.13
N ILE A 205 14.18 -11.16 4.85
CA ILE A 205 12.93 -11.72 4.34
C ILE A 205 13.01 -12.00 2.83
N PHE A 206 13.58 -11.07 2.07
CA PHE A 206 13.66 -11.21 0.61
C PHE A 206 14.94 -11.91 0.14
N ASN A 207 15.86 -12.24 1.06
CA ASN A 207 17.17 -12.80 0.75
C ASN A 207 17.87 -11.98 -0.36
N LEU A 208 17.81 -10.66 -0.21
CA LEU A 208 18.22 -9.67 -1.20
C LEU A 208 18.67 -8.38 -0.52
N GLU A 209 19.90 -7.94 -0.78
CA GLU A 209 20.38 -6.67 -0.23
C GLU A 209 19.61 -5.49 -0.85
N LEU A 210 19.27 -4.47 -0.05
CA LEU A 210 18.45 -3.34 -0.52
C LEU A 210 19.10 -2.60 -1.71
N ASN A 211 20.42 -2.40 -1.67
CA ASN A 211 21.16 -1.79 -2.77
C ASN A 211 21.17 -2.67 -4.03
N GLU A 212 21.20 -4.00 -3.86
CA GLU A 212 21.10 -4.92 -4.98
C GLU A 212 19.70 -4.85 -5.61
N PHE A 213 18.65 -4.79 -4.79
CA PHE A 213 17.29 -4.56 -5.25
C PHE A 213 17.17 -3.29 -6.09
N TYR A 214 17.66 -2.16 -5.59
CA TYR A 214 17.62 -0.88 -6.32
C TYR A 214 18.37 -0.93 -7.65
N GLN A 215 19.49 -1.65 -7.72
CA GLN A 215 20.21 -1.84 -8.98
C GLN A 215 19.40 -2.68 -9.97
N LYS A 216 18.79 -3.78 -9.50
CA LYS A 216 17.95 -4.69 -10.31
C LYS A 216 16.71 -4.02 -10.90
N LEU A 217 16.24 -2.90 -10.35
CA LEU A 217 15.16 -2.12 -10.98
C LEU A 217 15.47 -1.73 -12.43
N ASN A 218 16.75 -1.54 -12.77
CA ASN A 218 17.16 -1.22 -14.14
C ASN A 218 16.85 -2.34 -15.14
N ASP A 219 16.71 -3.59 -14.69
CA ASP A 219 16.42 -4.73 -15.56
C ASP A 219 14.97 -4.72 -16.06
N TYR A 220 14.08 -3.98 -15.40
CA TYR A 220 12.65 -4.01 -15.65
C TYR A 220 12.06 -2.70 -16.20
N LYS A 221 12.78 -1.58 -16.08
CA LYS A 221 12.28 -0.23 -16.47
C LYS A 221 11.98 -0.07 -17.96
N ASP A 222 12.58 -0.90 -18.82
CA ASP A 222 12.39 -0.82 -20.27
C ASP A 222 11.07 -1.45 -20.74
N SER A 223 10.51 -2.39 -19.97
CA SER A 223 9.22 -3.02 -20.27
C SER A 223 8.44 -3.28 -18.97
N PRO A 224 8.08 -2.22 -18.22
CA PRO A 224 7.46 -2.34 -16.91
C PRO A 224 6.09 -3.04 -16.99
N GLU A 225 5.40 -2.97 -18.12
CA GLU A 225 4.13 -3.67 -18.37
C GLU A 225 4.22 -5.20 -18.29
N ASN A 226 5.43 -5.77 -18.46
CA ASN A 226 5.66 -7.21 -18.31
C ASN A 226 5.65 -7.65 -16.84
N LEU A 227 5.66 -6.70 -15.89
CA LEU A 227 5.55 -6.96 -14.47
C LEU A 227 4.11 -7.09 -13.98
N ILE A 228 3.11 -6.81 -14.83
CA ILE A 228 1.70 -6.89 -14.44
C ILE A 228 1.37 -8.32 -14.03
N PRO A 229 0.87 -8.55 -12.80
CA PRO A 229 0.67 -9.89 -12.30
C PRO A 229 -0.39 -10.64 -13.08
N ILE A 230 -0.17 -11.95 -13.28
CA ILE A 230 -1.17 -12.83 -13.90
C ILE A 230 -2.16 -13.29 -12.84
N ILE A 231 -1.66 -13.60 -11.64
CA ILE A 231 -2.45 -13.96 -10.47
C ILE A 231 -3.52 -12.90 -10.12
N SER A 232 -4.61 -13.38 -9.54
CA SER A 232 -5.68 -12.55 -8.96
C SER A 232 -5.42 -12.24 -7.49
N LEU A 233 -6.05 -11.19 -6.97
CA LEU A 233 -5.96 -10.82 -5.56
C LEU A 233 -6.46 -11.97 -4.66
N SER A 234 -7.59 -12.58 -5.03
CA SER A 234 -8.16 -13.71 -4.27
C SER A 234 -7.21 -14.91 -4.19
N GLN A 235 -6.41 -15.16 -5.24
CA GLN A 235 -5.44 -16.24 -5.23
C GLN A 235 -4.25 -15.96 -4.30
N ILE A 236 -3.80 -14.71 -4.17
CA ILE A 236 -2.71 -14.34 -3.26
C ILE A 236 -3.08 -14.69 -1.81
N PHE A 237 -4.31 -14.34 -1.40
CA PHE A 237 -4.80 -14.53 -0.03
C PHE A 237 -5.57 -15.84 0.20
N SER A 238 -5.55 -16.76 -0.77
CA SER A 238 -6.07 -18.12 -0.58
C SER A 238 -5.09 -18.96 0.26
N ASP A 239 -5.63 -19.88 1.06
CA ASP A 239 -4.84 -20.89 1.77
C ASP A 239 -4.12 -21.85 0.80
#